data_AF-B4EBX9-F1
#
_entry.id   AF-B4EBX9-F1
#
_cell.length_a   1.000
_cell.length_b   1.000
_cell.length_c   1.000
_cell.angle_alpha   90.00
_cell.angle_beta   90.00
_cell.angle_gamma   90.00
#
_symmetry.space_group_name_H-M   'P 1'
#
loop_
_entity.id
_entity.type
_entity.pdbx_description
1 polymer ?
#
loop_
_entity_poly.entity_id
_entity_poly.type
_entity_poly.pdbx_seq_one_letter_code
_entity_poly.pdbx_strand_id
1 'polypeptide(L)'
;MNKLPRLYQSRHGVYYLRIIRNKKKYRWSLGTKDFHRARIHALDLNMKLAMNDFDLSKIKKLDVEVAPNGAVSFRDVKPADVDIVSQIIEKLGLTPTQFSQLSPAELASKLAGNPQPPNLGASLGNVPNGLPQGPRATQKSELFSTVVTLYLTEKKIDNVAKTLYDKERVYDEFKSFFGDLDVNQYSPDQAVAYKNRLLALGGSASAINAKTSFLRSLFEYAINNNLFFTANPFERVKISTKAKLKKQVRSYKPFEDDDLKIIFEELKYRAFLKKPDYHWLPFLSLYTGARVEELASLRLDQITKVDGVLVFDIQHDAAKNSNSVRKIPLPDVILKSKFLDYVEQVKATKATHLFPHLKDGKNGFSKNMSRRFGEYLDKLEIKDDRKVFHSFRTTFINSMTNLNVHPAILMAIVGHYEQGKVDFSSPHFTNYQQDKPMKILKEAMDKLTYPIKIFH
;
A
#
# COMPACT_ATOMS: atom_id res chain seq x y z
N MET A 1 15.27 -22.97 -26.53
CA MET A 1 14.88 -23.17 -25.11
C MET A 1 14.48 -21.81 -24.51
N ASN A 2 13.21 -21.39 -24.64
CA ASN A 2 12.74 -20.09 -24.13
C ASN A 2 12.37 -20.21 -22.64
N LYS A 3 13.33 -19.90 -21.75
CA LYS A 3 13.09 -19.84 -20.29
C LYS A 3 12.41 -18.53 -19.89
N LEU A 4 11.18 -18.60 -19.38
CA LEU A 4 10.43 -17.49 -18.76
C LEU A 4 9.98 -17.85 -17.32
N PRO A 5 9.98 -16.93 -16.31
CA PRO A 5 10.76 -15.71 -16.15
C PRO A 5 11.70 -15.73 -14.91
N ARG A 6 12.80 -14.98 -15.02
CA ARG A 6 13.79 -14.67 -13.96
C ARG A 6 13.21 -13.75 -12.88
N LEU A 7 12.24 -14.25 -12.12
CA LEU A 7 11.60 -13.53 -11.03
C LEU A 7 12.54 -13.41 -9.83
N TYR A 8 12.56 -12.23 -9.22
CA TYR A 8 13.30 -11.93 -7.99
C TYR A 8 12.33 -11.37 -6.96
N GLN A 9 12.34 -11.90 -5.75
CA GLN A 9 11.57 -11.35 -4.64
C GLN A 9 12.45 -10.34 -3.88
N SER A 10 11.94 -9.13 -3.66
CA SER A 10 12.62 -8.15 -2.80
C SER A 10 12.49 -8.50 -1.32
N ARG A 11 13.29 -7.86 -0.47
CA ARG A 11 13.17 -7.93 1.01
C ARG A 11 11.78 -7.56 1.54
N HIS A 12 10.98 -6.81 0.77
CA HIS A 12 9.60 -6.47 1.15
C HIS A 12 8.57 -7.50 0.66
N GLY A 13 9.02 -8.61 0.06
CA GLY A 13 8.21 -9.69 -0.47
C GLY A 13 7.64 -9.41 -1.87
N VAL A 14 7.91 -8.25 -2.47
CA VAL A 14 7.38 -7.85 -3.78
C VAL A 14 8.23 -8.48 -4.88
N TYR A 15 7.59 -9.10 -5.87
CA TYR A 15 8.27 -9.70 -7.02
C TYR A 15 8.65 -8.67 -8.09
N TYR A 16 9.82 -8.87 -8.68
CA TYR A 16 10.38 -8.08 -9.77
C TYR A 16 10.77 -9.01 -10.92
N LEU A 17 10.56 -8.55 -12.15
CA LEU A 17 11.11 -9.18 -13.33
C LEU A 17 12.52 -8.66 -13.59
N ARG A 18 13.52 -9.55 -13.70
CA ARG A 18 14.85 -9.19 -14.16
C ARG A 18 14.86 -9.06 -15.69
N ILE A 19 15.10 -7.85 -16.17
CA ILE A 19 15.25 -7.54 -17.60
C ILE A 19 16.73 -7.30 -17.89
N ILE A 20 17.26 -7.84 -18.98
CA ILE A 20 18.64 -7.55 -19.42
C ILE A 20 18.54 -6.82 -20.75
N ARG A 21 19.03 -5.59 -20.82
CA ARG A 21 19.07 -4.79 -22.05
C ARG A 21 20.48 -4.21 -22.20
N ASN A 22 21.11 -4.39 -23.36
CA ASN A 22 22.45 -3.89 -23.66
C ASN A 22 23.51 -4.28 -22.60
N LYS A 23 23.53 -5.55 -22.19
CA LYS A 23 24.38 -6.10 -21.10
C LYS A 23 24.16 -5.46 -19.71
N LYS A 24 23.23 -4.52 -19.55
CA LYS A 24 22.83 -3.93 -18.26
C LYS A 24 21.61 -4.65 -17.69
N LYS A 25 21.64 -4.94 -16.38
CA LYS A 25 20.56 -5.61 -15.65
C LYS A 25 19.61 -4.57 -15.07
N TYR A 26 18.34 -4.66 -15.42
CA TYR A 26 17.25 -3.84 -14.91
C TYR A 26 16.28 -4.72 -14.09
N ARG A 27 15.58 -4.10 -13.15
CA ARG A 27 14.54 -4.76 -12.33
C ARG A 27 13.24 -4.00 -12.51
N TRP A 28 12.19 -4.68 -12.98
CA TRP A 28 10.85 -4.10 -13.13
C TRP A 28 9.94 -4.65 -12.04
N SER A 29 9.36 -3.76 -11.21
CA SER A 29 8.44 -4.17 -10.15
C SER A 29 7.14 -4.71 -10.73
N LEU A 30 6.70 -5.89 -10.31
CA LEU A 30 5.43 -6.49 -10.74
C LEU A 30 4.27 -6.11 -9.80
N GLY A 31 4.55 -5.34 -8.74
CA GLY A 31 3.55 -4.76 -7.86
C GLY A 31 2.81 -5.76 -6.97
N THR A 32 3.24 -7.01 -6.92
CA THR A 32 2.55 -8.08 -6.18
C THR A 32 3.54 -8.89 -5.33
N LYS A 33 3.05 -9.40 -4.19
CA LYS A 33 3.75 -10.38 -3.33
C LYS A 33 3.32 -11.82 -3.61
N ASP A 34 2.29 -12.01 -4.43
CA ASP A 34 1.79 -13.31 -4.84
C ASP A 34 2.59 -13.81 -6.05
N PHE A 35 3.10 -15.04 -5.97
CA PHE A 35 3.95 -15.62 -6.99
C PHE A 35 3.20 -15.91 -8.31
N HIS A 36 1.95 -16.36 -8.24
CA HIS A 36 1.15 -16.67 -9.44
C HIS A 36 0.80 -15.40 -10.20
N ARG A 37 0.35 -14.36 -9.51
CA ARG A 37 0.14 -13.03 -10.07
C ARG A 37 1.43 -12.43 -10.62
N ALA A 38 2.55 -12.60 -9.92
CA ALA A 38 3.85 -12.15 -10.41
C ALA A 38 4.22 -12.85 -11.73
N ARG A 39 3.98 -14.16 -11.81
CA ARG A 39 4.23 -14.95 -13.02
C ARG A 39 3.35 -14.47 -14.19
N ILE A 40 2.06 -14.23 -13.95
CA ILE A 40 1.14 -13.69 -14.97
C ILE A 40 1.58 -12.28 -15.41
N HIS A 41 1.84 -11.36 -14.48
CA HIS A 41 2.30 -10.01 -14.81
C HIS A 41 3.64 -10.02 -15.56
N ALA A 42 4.53 -10.94 -15.21
CA ALA A 42 5.78 -11.11 -15.94
C ALA A 42 5.55 -11.66 -17.35
N LEU A 43 4.61 -12.58 -17.54
CA LEU A 43 4.24 -13.08 -18.88
C LEU A 43 3.61 -11.98 -19.72
N ASP A 44 2.63 -11.25 -19.18
CA ASP A 44 2.02 -10.07 -19.82
C ASP A 44 3.07 -9.01 -20.19
N LEU A 45 4.01 -8.69 -19.29
CA LEU A 45 5.09 -7.76 -19.58
C LEU A 45 6.06 -8.29 -20.63
N ASN A 46 6.41 -9.59 -20.60
CA ASN A 46 7.26 -10.18 -21.65
C ASN A 46 6.53 -10.23 -23.00
N MET A 47 5.23 -10.47 -23.00
CA MET A 47 4.38 -10.38 -24.19
C MET A 47 4.36 -8.95 -24.71
N LYS A 48 4.12 -7.94 -23.86
CA LYS A 48 4.20 -6.51 -24.21
C LYS A 48 5.58 -6.07 -24.71
N LEU A 49 6.65 -6.65 -24.17
CA LEU A 49 8.02 -6.41 -24.63
C LEU A 49 8.30 -7.10 -25.97
N ALA A 50 7.74 -8.29 -26.22
CA ALA A 50 7.80 -8.97 -27.52
C ALA A 50 6.93 -8.28 -28.58
N MET A 51 5.81 -7.70 -28.16
CA MET A 51 4.90 -6.87 -28.97
C MET A 51 5.47 -5.47 -29.28
N ASN A 52 6.66 -5.13 -28.76
CA ASN A 52 7.43 -3.95 -29.16
C ASN A 52 8.76 -4.42 -29.78
N ASP A 53 8.71 -4.76 -31.07
CA ASP A 53 9.78 -5.17 -32.01
C ASP A 53 10.89 -6.12 -31.51
N PHE A 54 10.70 -7.44 -31.72
CA PHE A 54 11.67 -8.31 -32.42
C PHE A 54 10.93 -9.45 -33.14
N ASP A 55 11.46 -9.84 -34.30
CA ASP A 55 10.78 -10.53 -35.42
C ASP A 55 9.71 -11.58 -35.04
N LEU A 56 8.47 -11.06 -35.05
CA LEU A 56 7.18 -11.72 -35.21
C LEU A 56 6.66 -11.48 -36.66
N SER A 57 7.56 -11.21 -37.61
CA SER A 57 7.42 -10.35 -38.82
C SER A 57 6.28 -10.67 -39.78
N LYS A 58 5.54 -11.75 -39.57
CA LYS A 58 4.45 -12.16 -40.45
C LYS A 58 3.05 -11.93 -39.87
N ILE A 59 2.91 -11.73 -38.56
CA ILE A 59 1.60 -11.56 -37.92
C ILE A 59 1.33 -10.08 -37.70
N LYS A 60 0.53 -9.47 -38.60
CA LYS A 60 0.32 -8.01 -38.62
C LYS A 60 -0.68 -7.51 -37.56
N LYS A 61 -1.59 -8.36 -37.06
CA LYS A 61 -2.52 -8.04 -35.96
C LYS A 61 -3.20 -9.32 -35.44
N LEU A 62 -3.22 -9.53 -34.12
CA LEU A 62 -3.92 -10.63 -33.44
C LEU A 62 -4.23 -10.20 -32.01
N ASP A 63 -5.51 -10.04 -31.68
CA ASP A 63 -5.95 -9.66 -30.35
C ASP A 63 -6.42 -10.89 -29.59
N VAL A 64 -6.04 -11.02 -28.31
CA VAL A 64 -6.42 -12.14 -27.44
C VAL A 64 -7.23 -11.61 -26.27
N GLU A 65 -8.45 -12.11 -26.12
CA GLU A 65 -9.34 -11.77 -25.03
C GLU A 65 -9.58 -13.00 -24.16
N VAL A 66 -9.43 -12.84 -22.85
CA VAL A 66 -9.66 -13.93 -21.90
C VAL A 66 -10.84 -13.53 -21.01
N ALA A 67 -11.95 -14.24 -21.19
CA ALA A 67 -13.16 -14.02 -20.42
C ALA A 67 -12.96 -14.47 -18.94
N PRO A 68 -13.73 -13.91 -17.99
CA PRO A 68 -13.60 -14.23 -16.57
C PRO A 68 -13.82 -15.70 -16.19
N ASN A 69 -14.45 -16.49 -17.08
CA ASN A 69 -14.63 -17.94 -16.94
C ASN A 69 -13.44 -18.77 -17.46
N GLY A 70 -12.38 -18.12 -17.95
CA GLY A 70 -11.18 -18.75 -18.50
C GLY A 70 -11.24 -19.04 -20.01
N ALA A 71 -12.32 -18.69 -20.71
CA ALA A 71 -12.41 -18.85 -22.15
C ALA A 71 -11.53 -17.83 -22.88
N VAL A 72 -10.81 -18.28 -23.92
CA VAL A 72 -9.89 -17.45 -24.72
C VAL A 72 -10.49 -17.25 -26.11
N SER A 73 -10.64 -16.01 -26.56
CA SER A 73 -11.09 -15.66 -27.91
C SER A 73 -10.04 -14.80 -28.62
N PHE A 74 -9.98 -14.91 -29.95
CA PHE A 74 -9.07 -14.14 -30.79
C PHE A 74 -9.86 -13.17 -31.67
N ARG A 75 -9.45 -11.91 -31.74
CA ARG A 75 -10.05 -10.88 -32.63
C ARG A 75 -9.03 -10.41 -33.68
N ASP A 76 -9.53 -9.87 -34.79
CA ASP A 76 -8.76 -9.35 -35.93
C ASP A 76 -7.87 -10.38 -36.67
N VAL A 77 -8.27 -11.67 -36.69
CA VAL A 77 -7.58 -12.74 -37.43
C VAL A 77 -7.78 -12.55 -38.94
N LYS A 78 -6.70 -12.38 -39.71
CA LYS A 78 -6.77 -12.32 -41.19
C LYS A 78 -6.82 -13.73 -41.78
N PRO A 79 -7.38 -13.92 -42.99
CA PRO A 79 -7.47 -15.24 -43.64
C PRO A 79 -6.13 -16.00 -43.75
N ALA A 80 -5.02 -15.28 -43.95
CA ALA A 80 -3.67 -15.87 -44.04
C ALA A 80 -3.09 -16.32 -42.68
N ASP A 81 -3.71 -15.90 -41.57
CA ASP A 81 -3.24 -16.15 -40.19
C ASP A 81 -4.08 -17.25 -39.51
N VAL A 82 -5.14 -17.76 -40.16
CA VAL A 82 -6.09 -18.74 -39.60
C VAL A 82 -5.41 -20.07 -39.26
N ASP A 83 -4.49 -20.56 -40.08
CA ASP A 83 -3.74 -21.79 -39.80
C ASP A 83 -2.80 -21.64 -38.61
N ILE A 84 -2.15 -20.47 -38.48
CA ILE A 84 -1.25 -20.15 -37.38
C ILE A 84 -2.05 -20.08 -36.06
N VAL A 85 -3.22 -19.42 -36.08
CA VAL A 85 -4.11 -19.29 -34.92
C VAL A 85 -4.73 -20.64 -34.54
N SER A 86 -5.12 -21.46 -35.51
CA SER A 86 -5.68 -22.81 -35.26
C SER A 86 -4.65 -23.75 -34.63
N GLN A 87 -3.40 -23.72 -35.11
CA GLN A 87 -2.29 -24.47 -34.52
C GLN A 87 -1.93 -23.98 -33.10
N ILE A 88 -2.11 -22.69 -32.82
CA ILE A 88 -1.94 -22.12 -31.47
C ILE A 88 -3.04 -22.64 -30.53
N ILE A 89 -4.30 -22.65 -30.97
CA ILE A 89 -5.45 -23.14 -30.19
C ILE A 89 -5.32 -24.63 -29.86
N GLU A 90 -4.98 -25.44 -30.87
CA GLU A 90 -4.78 -26.89 -30.74
C GLU A 90 -3.63 -27.23 -29.78
N LYS A 91 -2.49 -26.54 -29.90
CA LYS A 91 -1.31 -26.78 -29.04
C LYS A 91 -1.47 -26.24 -27.62
N LEU A 92 -2.43 -25.35 -27.38
CA LEU A 92 -2.79 -24.87 -26.05
C LEU A 92 -3.86 -25.75 -25.38
N GLY A 93 -4.37 -26.80 -26.05
CA GLY A 93 -5.38 -27.70 -25.52
C GLY A 93 -6.76 -27.05 -25.35
N LEU A 94 -7.05 -26.00 -26.13
CA LEU A 94 -8.29 -25.25 -26.09
C LEU A 94 -9.22 -25.77 -27.19
N THR A 95 -10.50 -26.05 -26.89
CA THR A 95 -11.46 -26.54 -27.89
C THR A 95 -11.91 -25.41 -28.84
N PRO A 96 -11.97 -25.64 -30.17
CA PRO A 96 -12.50 -24.66 -31.11
C PRO A 96 -14.04 -24.65 -31.10
N THR A 97 -14.65 -23.54 -30.69
CA THR A 97 -16.02 -23.21 -31.10
C THR A 97 -15.96 -22.22 -32.26
N GLN A 98 -16.10 -22.70 -33.50
CA GLN A 98 -16.52 -21.89 -34.65
C GLN A 98 -18.05 -21.77 -34.59
N PHE A 99 -18.63 -20.56 -34.62
CA PHE A 99 -19.01 -19.79 -35.82
C PHE A 99 -19.93 -20.53 -36.81
N SER A 100 -21.10 -19.91 -37.04
CA SER A 100 -22.15 -20.19 -38.04
C SER A 100 -23.08 -21.38 -37.80
N GLN A 101 -24.18 -21.12 -37.09
CA GLN A 101 -25.56 -21.14 -37.61
C GLN A 101 -26.51 -20.94 -36.43
N LEU A 102 -27.27 -19.84 -36.47
CA LEU A 102 -28.54 -19.52 -35.79
C LEU A 102 -28.64 -17.99 -35.70
N SER A 103 -29.73 -17.43 -36.20
CA SER A 103 -30.00 -15.98 -36.19
C SER A 103 -30.23 -15.47 -34.75
N PRO A 104 -30.01 -14.17 -34.46
CA PRO A 104 -30.28 -13.58 -33.14
C PRO A 104 -31.73 -13.80 -32.64
N ALA A 105 -32.69 -13.98 -33.56
CA ALA A 105 -34.09 -14.28 -33.24
C ALA A 105 -34.30 -15.73 -32.74
N GLU A 106 -33.50 -16.69 -33.23
CA GLU A 106 -33.59 -18.09 -32.81
C GLU A 106 -32.89 -18.34 -31.45
N LEU A 107 -31.89 -17.53 -31.12
CA LEU A 107 -31.25 -17.55 -29.80
C LEU A 107 -32.16 -16.93 -28.72
N ALA A 108 -32.91 -15.88 -29.06
CA ALA A 108 -33.90 -15.25 -28.17
C ALA A 108 -35.10 -16.17 -27.88
N SER A 109 -35.53 -16.97 -28.87
CA SER A 109 -36.59 -17.98 -28.73
C SER A 109 -36.21 -19.13 -27.79
N LYS A 110 -34.95 -19.60 -27.82
CA LYS A 110 -34.49 -20.71 -26.95
C LYS A 110 -34.12 -20.28 -25.53
N LEU A 111 -33.76 -19.02 -25.32
CA LEU A 111 -33.46 -18.46 -23.99
C LEU A 111 -34.72 -17.90 -23.27
N ALA A 112 -35.81 -17.65 -24.01
CA ALA A 112 -37.13 -17.29 -23.45
C ALA A 112 -37.96 -18.54 -23.04
N GLY A 113 -37.30 -19.59 -22.57
CA GLY A 113 -37.93 -20.82 -22.07
C GLY A 113 -38.69 -20.59 -20.76
N ASN A 114 -39.82 -19.88 -20.83
CA ASN A 114 -40.92 -20.10 -19.92
C ASN A 114 -41.53 -21.47 -20.27
N PRO A 115 -41.62 -22.42 -19.34
CA PRO A 115 -42.68 -23.41 -19.43
C PRO A 115 -43.98 -22.68 -19.11
N GLN A 116 -44.79 -22.36 -20.13
CA GLN A 116 -46.21 -22.22 -19.87
C GLN A 116 -46.80 -23.62 -19.61
N PRO A 117 -47.73 -23.73 -18.65
CA PRO A 117 -48.18 -24.99 -18.11
C PRO A 117 -49.10 -25.73 -19.09
N PRO A 118 -49.23 -27.08 -18.99
CA PRO A 118 -50.35 -27.76 -19.61
C PRO A 118 -51.65 -27.27 -18.96
N ASN A 119 -52.52 -26.76 -19.83
CA ASN A 119 -53.88 -26.38 -19.53
C ASN A 119 -54.68 -27.66 -19.21
N LEU A 120 -54.94 -27.90 -17.93
CA LEU A 120 -56.00 -28.80 -17.48
C LEU A 120 -56.95 -27.98 -16.63
N GLY A 121 -58.09 -27.62 -17.22
CA GLY A 121 -59.23 -27.13 -16.47
C GLY A 121 -59.75 -28.24 -15.56
N ALA A 122 -59.82 -27.96 -14.26
CA ALA A 122 -60.82 -28.53 -13.38
C ALA A 122 -61.03 -27.56 -12.20
N SER A 123 -62.29 -27.17 -12.04
CA SER A 123 -62.89 -26.46 -10.92
C SER A 123 -62.32 -26.86 -9.55
N LEU A 124 -62.18 -25.89 -8.62
CA LEU A 124 -62.75 -25.92 -7.27
C LEU A 124 -62.20 -24.77 -6.40
N GLY A 125 -63.12 -23.93 -5.90
CA GLY A 125 -63.02 -23.35 -4.54
C GLY A 125 -62.39 -21.96 -4.37
N ASN A 126 -63.24 -20.94 -4.25
CA ASN A 126 -62.91 -19.63 -3.66
C ASN A 126 -62.43 -19.76 -2.21
N VAL A 127 -61.39 -19.00 -1.84
CA VAL A 127 -61.21 -18.49 -0.46
C VAL A 127 -60.73 -17.02 -0.55
N PRO A 128 -61.44 -16.04 0.03
CA PRO A 128 -61.01 -14.65 0.00
C PRO A 128 -60.02 -14.39 1.14
N ASN A 129 -58.88 -13.74 0.83
CA ASN A 129 -58.06 -13.10 1.84
C ASN A 129 -57.82 -11.64 1.45
N GLY A 130 -58.46 -10.75 2.22
CA GLY A 130 -58.26 -9.31 2.14
C GLY A 130 -57.06 -8.87 2.97
N LEU A 131 -56.27 -7.95 2.41
CA LEU A 131 -56.11 -6.56 2.87
C LEU A 131 -55.26 -5.83 1.82
N PRO A 132 -55.66 -4.66 1.31
CA PRO A 132 -54.85 -3.91 0.35
C PRO A 132 -53.59 -3.39 1.03
N GLN A 133 -52.42 -3.87 0.60
CA GLN A 133 -51.15 -3.23 0.95
C GLN A 133 -51.04 -1.93 0.14
N GLY A 134 -51.03 -0.78 0.82
CA GLY A 134 -50.78 0.51 0.18
C GLY A 134 -49.43 0.54 -0.56
N PRO A 135 -49.22 1.49 -1.48
CA PRO A 135 -48.00 1.57 -2.27
C PRO A 135 -46.77 1.70 -1.36
N ARG A 136 -45.87 0.71 -1.42
CA ARG A 136 -44.55 0.77 -0.78
C ARG A 136 -43.80 1.96 -1.37
N ALA A 137 -43.54 2.99 -0.57
CA ALA A 137 -42.64 4.06 -0.96
C ALA A 137 -41.32 3.41 -1.43
N THR A 138 -40.95 3.62 -2.69
CA THR A 138 -39.64 3.18 -3.20
C THR A 138 -38.58 3.87 -2.37
N GLN A 139 -37.93 3.12 -1.48
CA GLN A 139 -36.85 3.62 -0.66
C GLN A 139 -35.79 4.23 -1.58
N LYS A 140 -35.39 5.47 -1.30
CA LYS A 140 -34.43 6.21 -2.10
C LYS A 140 -33.05 5.57 -1.92
N SER A 141 -32.70 4.66 -2.83
CA SER A 141 -31.40 4.01 -2.90
C SER A 141 -30.56 4.61 -4.03
N GLU A 142 -29.25 4.43 -3.94
CA GLU A 142 -28.27 4.95 -4.90
C GLU A 142 -27.29 3.83 -5.29
N LEU A 143 -26.62 4.01 -6.42
CA LEU A 143 -25.51 3.14 -6.81
C LEU A 143 -24.36 3.20 -5.80
N PHE A 144 -23.63 2.10 -5.66
CA PHE A 144 -22.48 2.01 -4.77
C PHE A 144 -21.45 3.11 -5.04
N SER A 145 -21.13 3.38 -6.31
CA SER A 145 -20.20 4.45 -6.70
C SER A 145 -20.65 5.85 -6.26
N THR A 146 -21.96 6.14 -6.33
CA THR A 146 -22.55 7.39 -5.84
C THR A 146 -22.36 7.51 -4.32
N VAL A 147 -22.69 6.45 -3.57
CA VAL A 147 -22.52 6.43 -2.10
C VAL A 147 -21.05 6.60 -1.71
N VAL A 148 -20.12 5.96 -2.44
CA VAL A 148 -18.68 6.13 -2.24
C VAL A 148 -18.26 7.58 -2.42
N THR A 149 -18.75 8.25 -3.46
CA THR A 149 -18.41 9.65 -3.76
C THR A 149 -18.90 10.59 -2.66
N LEU A 150 -20.13 10.40 -2.19
CA LEU A 150 -20.70 11.15 -1.06
C LEU A 150 -19.88 10.94 0.22
N TYR A 151 -19.60 9.68 0.56
CA TYR A 151 -18.80 9.33 1.73
C TYR A 151 -17.38 9.92 1.70
N LEU A 152 -16.67 9.78 0.58
CA LEU A 152 -15.32 10.31 0.44
C LEU A 152 -15.30 11.84 0.48
N THR A 153 -16.35 12.50 -0.01
CA THR A 153 -16.49 13.97 0.08
C THR A 153 -16.59 14.43 1.52
N GLU A 154 -17.43 13.80 2.34
CA GLU A 154 -17.51 14.11 3.77
C GLU A 154 -16.17 13.83 4.47
N LYS A 155 -15.54 12.68 4.18
CA LYS A 155 -14.29 12.30 4.84
C LYS A 155 -13.07 13.13 4.42
N LYS A 156 -13.17 14.04 3.44
CA LYS A 156 -12.11 15.03 3.18
C LYS A 156 -11.84 15.95 4.36
N ILE A 157 -12.83 16.15 5.23
CA ILE A 157 -12.71 17.01 6.41
C ILE A 157 -11.75 16.39 7.43
N ASP A 158 -11.88 15.09 7.69
CA ASP A 158 -11.17 14.41 8.78
C ASP A 158 -9.96 13.58 8.30
N ASN A 159 -9.93 13.16 7.03
CA ASN A 159 -8.92 12.24 6.53
C ASN A 159 -7.89 12.93 5.63
N VAL A 160 -6.62 12.69 5.94
CA VAL A 160 -5.51 13.05 5.03
C VAL A 160 -5.62 12.36 3.65
N ALA A 161 -5.08 13.01 2.62
CA ALA A 161 -5.17 12.59 1.22
C ALA A 161 -4.79 11.12 0.97
N LYS A 162 -3.72 10.63 1.63
CA LYS A 162 -3.31 9.22 1.52
C LYS A 162 -4.40 8.24 2.00
N THR A 163 -5.06 8.55 3.11
CA THR A 163 -6.11 7.68 3.66
C THR A 163 -7.32 7.64 2.73
N LEU A 164 -7.67 8.77 2.12
CA LEU A 164 -8.75 8.85 1.12
C LEU A 164 -8.41 8.00 -0.11
N TYR A 165 -7.17 8.13 -0.62
CA TYR A 165 -6.69 7.31 -1.74
C TYR A 165 -6.73 5.80 -1.42
N ASP A 166 -6.32 5.40 -0.22
CA ASP A 166 -6.39 4.00 0.21
C ASP A 166 -7.84 3.49 0.31
N LYS A 167 -8.78 4.32 0.79
CA LYS A 167 -10.22 3.99 0.84
C LYS A 167 -10.78 3.81 -0.57
N GLU A 168 -10.60 4.81 -1.44
CA GLU A 168 -11.06 4.80 -2.84
C GLU A 168 -10.59 3.54 -3.58
N ARG A 169 -9.30 3.21 -3.47
CA ARG A 169 -8.74 1.99 -4.07
C ARG A 169 -9.40 0.70 -3.58
N VAL A 170 -9.82 0.65 -2.31
CA VAL A 170 -10.52 -0.52 -1.76
C VAL A 170 -11.93 -0.60 -2.31
N TYR A 171 -12.63 0.53 -2.44
CA TYR A 171 -13.98 0.57 -3.00
C TYR A 171 -13.98 0.22 -4.48
N ASP A 172 -13.02 0.70 -5.26
CA ASP A 172 -12.88 0.32 -6.67
C ASP A 172 -12.54 -1.16 -6.84
N GLU A 173 -11.69 -1.73 -5.96
CA GLU A 173 -11.41 -3.16 -5.98
C GLU A 173 -12.67 -3.98 -5.65
N PHE A 174 -13.47 -3.55 -4.68
CA PHE A 174 -14.73 -4.20 -4.33
C PHE A 174 -15.73 -4.13 -5.50
N LYS A 175 -15.93 -2.95 -6.07
CA LYS A 175 -16.76 -2.70 -7.27
C LYS A 175 -16.31 -3.54 -8.46
N SER A 176 -15.00 -3.72 -8.65
CA SER A 176 -14.46 -4.55 -9.75
C SER A 176 -14.83 -6.04 -9.63
N PHE A 177 -15.14 -6.51 -8.42
CA PHE A 177 -15.49 -7.92 -8.18
C PHE A 177 -17.00 -8.20 -8.25
N PHE A 178 -17.84 -7.23 -7.91
CA PHE A 178 -19.29 -7.44 -7.78
C PHE A 178 -20.14 -6.55 -8.69
N GLY A 179 -19.51 -5.65 -9.44
CA GLY A 179 -20.18 -4.65 -10.25
C GLY A 179 -20.48 -3.37 -9.48
N ASP A 180 -21.09 -2.40 -10.15
CA ASP A 180 -21.61 -1.18 -9.53
C ASP A 180 -23.13 -1.31 -9.37
N LEU A 181 -23.54 -2.09 -8.38
CA LEU A 181 -24.94 -2.34 -8.08
C LEU A 181 -25.54 -1.23 -7.23
N ASP A 182 -26.87 -1.22 -7.14
CA ASP A 182 -27.58 -0.50 -6.07
C ASP A 182 -27.01 -0.93 -4.72
N VAL A 183 -26.73 0.04 -3.84
CA VAL A 183 -26.08 -0.23 -2.57
C VAL A 183 -26.86 -1.25 -1.71
N ASN A 184 -28.19 -1.34 -1.84
CA ASN A 184 -29.05 -2.28 -1.10
C ASN A 184 -29.04 -3.70 -1.66
N GLN A 185 -28.47 -3.93 -2.85
CA GLN A 185 -28.28 -5.28 -3.38
C GLN A 185 -27.10 -5.99 -2.72
N TYR A 186 -26.27 -5.26 -1.96
CA TYR A 186 -25.12 -5.87 -1.30
C TYR A 186 -25.50 -6.67 -0.05
N SER A 187 -25.15 -7.96 -0.05
CA SER A 187 -25.50 -8.89 1.02
C SER A 187 -24.30 -9.29 1.90
N PRO A 188 -24.54 -9.83 3.11
CA PRO A 188 -23.49 -10.44 3.93
C PRO A 188 -22.69 -11.53 3.20
N ASP A 189 -23.32 -12.27 2.27
CA ASP A 189 -22.66 -13.31 1.49
C ASP A 189 -21.60 -12.72 0.56
N GLN A 190 -21.85 -11.57 -0.07
CA GLN A 190 -20.85 -10.87 -0.87
C GLN A 190 -19.70 -10.33 -0.01
N ALA A 191 -19.97 -9.88 1.22
CA ALA A 191 -18.92 -9.44 2.14
C ALA A 191 -18.00 -10.62 2.55
N VAL A 192 -18.58 -11.81 2.79
CA VAL A 192 -17.81 -13.05 3.04
C VAL A 192 -17.06 -13.48 1.78
N ALA A 193 -17.68 -13.42 0.60
CA ALA A 193 -17.06 -13.75 -0.67
C ALA A 193 -15.85 -12.83 -0.96
N TYR A 194 -15.97 -11.54 -0.69
CA TYR A 194 -14.88 -10.57 -0.81
C TYR A 194 -13.70 -10.95 0.08
N LYS A 195 -13.97 -11.21 1.37
CA LYS A 195 -12.96 -11.65 2.34
C LYS A 195 -12.26 -12.94 1.87
N ASN A 196 -13.02 -13.94 1.43
CA ASN A 196 -12.50 -15.23 0.97
C ASN A 196 -11.65 -15.07 -0.30
N ARG A 197 -12.07 -14.19 -1.22
CA ARG A 197 -11.28 -13.84 -2.40
C ARG A 197 -9.96 -13.18 -2.01
N LEU A 198 -9.95 -12.23 -1.08
CA LEU A 198 -8.71 -11.61 -0.61
C LEU A 198 -7.76 -12.61 0.06
N LEU A 199 -8.30 -13.59 0.79
CA LEU A 199 -7.52 -14.71 1.35
C LEU A 199 -6.89 -15.56 0.24
N ALA A 200 -7.69 -15.97 -0.76
CA ALA A 200 -7.21 -16.76 -1.89
C ALA A 200 -6.11 -16.05 -2.69
N LEU A 201 -6.12 -14.72 -2.69
CA LEU A 201 -5.11 -13.87 -3.33
C LEU A 201 -3.86 -13.63 -2.47
N GLY A 202 -3.71 -14.34 -1.35
CA GLY A 202 -2.55 -14.25 -0.45
C GLY A 202 -2.52 -12.96 0.39
N GLY A 203 -3.65 -12.30 0.59
CA GLY A 203 -3.74 -11.12 1.45
C GLY A 203 -3.43 -11.46 2.92
N SER A 204 -2.62 -10.63 3.58
CA SER A 204 -2.38 -10.82 5.01
C SER A 204 -3.64 -10.49 5.82
N ALA A 205 -3.85 -11.20 6.92
CA ALA A 205 -5.03 -10.99 7.77
C ALA A 205 -5.22 -9.54 8.24
N SER A 206 -4.11 -8.82 8.50
CA SER A 206 -4.15 -7.39 8.85
C SER A 206 -4.59 -6.51 7.68
N ALA A 207 -4.07 -6.77 6.47
CA ALA A 207 -4.46 -6.03 5.28
C ALA A 207 -5.94 -6.27 4.91
N ILE A 208 -6.40 -7.52 5.04
CA ILE A 208 -7.80 -7.89 4.81
C ILE A 208 -8.70 -7.18 5.82
N ASN A 209 -8.39 -7.24 7.11
CA ASN A 209 -9.14 -6.53 8.14
C ASN A 209 -9.20 -5.01 7.90
N ALA A 210 -8.13 -4.40 7.40
CA ALA A 210 -8.14 -2.97 7.06
C ALA A 210 -9.13 -2.67 5.92
N LYS A 211 -9.10 -3.48 4.86
CA LYS A 211 -10.04 -3.37 3.73
C LYS A 211 -11.49 -3.56 4.17
N THR A 212 -11.78 -4.62 4.94
CA THR A 212 -13.14 -4.86 5.45
C THR A 212 -13.60 -3.77 6.42
N SER A 213 -12.69 -3.17 7.18
CA SER A 213 -13.04 -2.02 8.03
C SER A 213 -13.41 -0.77 7.25
N PHE A 214 -12.79 -0.50 6.10
CA PHE A 214 -13.19 0.61 5.22
C PHE A 214 -14.60 0.38 4.67
N LEU A 215 -14.89 -0.82 4.17
CA LEU A 215 -16.22 -1.18 3.68
C LEU A 215 -17.27 -1.10 4.80
N ARG A 216 -16.97 -1.62 6.00
CA ARG A 216 -17.85 -1.47 7.18
C ARG A 216 -18.20 0.00 7.45
N SER A 217 -17.21 0.89 7.40
CA SER A 217 -17.42 2.33 7.65
C SER A 217 -18.26 2.99 6.56
N LEU A 218 -18.13 2.55 5.31
CA LEU A 218 -18.94 3.04 4.18
C LEU A 218 -20.41 2.61 4.33
N PHE A 219 -20.67 1.34 4.64
CA PHE A 219 -22.03 0.84 4.84
C PHE A 219 -22.68 1.43 6.11
N GLU A 220 -21.90 1.69 7.15
CA GLU A 220 -22.37 2.43 8.33
C GLU A 220 -22.80 3.85 7.98
N TYR A 221 -22.01 4.56 7.15
CA TYR A 221 -22.41 5.85 6.60
C TYR A 221 -23.70 5.76 5.78
N ALA A 222 -23.83 4.74 4.91
CA ALA A 222 -25.01 4.56 4.09
C ALA A 222 -26.27 4.30 4.93
N ILE A 223 -26.16 3.54 6.01
CA ILE A 223 -27.25 3.32 6.98
C ILE A 223 -27.64 4.64 7.65
N ASN A 224 -26.66 5.38 8.18
CA ASN A 224 -26.89 6.63 8.90
C ASN A 224 -27.48 7.75 8.02
N ASN A 225 -27.32 7.65 6.70
CA ASN A 225 -27.86 8.60 5.72
C ASN A 225 -29.12 8.07 5.01
N ASN A 226 -29.73 7.00 5.51
CA ASN A 226 -30.92 6.38 4.90
C ASN A 226 -30.74 6.03 3.41
N LEU A 227 -29.55 5.54 3.05
CA LEU A 227 -29.22 5.04 1.70
C LEU A 227 -29.16 3.50 1.68
N PHE A 228 -28.96 2.87 2.84
CA PHE A 228 -28.92 1.42 3.01
C PHE A 228 -29.84 0.97 4.16
N PHE A 229 -30.77 0.06 3.89
CA PHE A 229 -31.93 -0.20 4.78
C PHE A 229 -31.90 -1.55 5.49
N THR A 230 -30.75 -2.24 5.47
CA THR A 230 -30.57 -3.53 6.18
C THR A 230 -29.37 -3.47 7.12
N ALA A 231 -29.08 -4.57 7.82
CA ALA A 231 -27.91 -4.65 8.69
C ALA A 231 -26.59 -4.56 7.90
N ASN A 232 -25.58 -3.91 8.46
CA ASN A 232 -24.28 -3.71 7.80
C ASN A 232 -23.65 -5.06 7.37
N PRO A 233 -23.43 -5.30 6.06
CA PRO A 233 -22.88 -6.57 5.56
C PRO A 233 -21.49 -6.91 6.11
N PHE A 234 -20.72 -5.89 6.52
CA PHE A 234 -19.34 -6.03 6.98
C PHE A 234 -19.17 -6.04 8.50
N GLU A 235 -20.26 -5.98 9.27
CA GLU A 235 -20.22 -5.81 10.74
C GLU A 235 -19.35 -6.87 11.43
N ARG A 236 -19.49 -8.13 11.00
CA ARG A 236 -18.78 -9.28 11.61
C ARG A 236 -17.68 -9.86 10.72
N VAL A 237 -17.33 -9.18 9.63
CA VAL A 237 -16.39 -9.69 8.62
C VAL A 237 -14.95 -9.34 8.99
N LYS A 238 -14.28 -10.25 9.69
CA LYS A 238 -12.86 -10.16 10.07
C LYS A 238 -12.15 -11.52 10.00
N ILE A 239 -10.85 -11.49 9.76
CA ILE A 239 -10.00 -12.69 9.73
C ILE A 239 -9.56 -13.08 11.15
N SER A 240 -9.10 -12.11 11.92
CA SER A 240 -8.58 -12.31 13.28
C SER A 240 -8.69 -11.03 14.09
N THR A 241 -8.52 -11.11 15.40
CA THR A 241 -8.56 -9.93 16.27
C THR A 241 -7.26 -9.14 16.19
N LYS A 242 -7.33 -7.81 16.42
CA LYS A 242 -6.16 -6.92 16.46
C LYS A 242 -5.09 -7.43 17.43
N ALA A 243 -5.50 -7.95 18.59
CA ALA A 243 -4.61 -8.53 19.60
C ALA A 243 -3.84 -9.76 19.09
N LYS A 244 -4.53 -10.73 18.45
CA LYS A 244 -3.88 -11.92 17.87
C LYS A 244 -2.93 -11.53 16.74
N LEU A 245 -3.35 -10.63 15.86
CA LEU A 245 -2.51 -10.16 14.75
C LEU A 245 -1.25 -9.45 15.26
N LYS A 246 -1.36 -8.59 16.27
CA LYS A 246 -0.21 -7.88 16.86
C LYS A 246 0.84 -8.85 17.40
N LYS A 247 0.44 -10.00 17.95
CA LYS A 247 1.36 -11.06 18.43
C LYS A 247 2.10 -11.78 17.30
N GLN A 248 1.54 -11.82 16.09
CA GLN A 248 2.15 -12.49 14.93
C GLN A 248 3.05 -11.57 14.10
N VAL A 249 3.02 -10.25 14.34
CA VAL A 249 3.86 -9.30 13.60
C VAL A 249 5.33 -9.51 13.99
N ARG A 250 6.15 -9.88 13.02
CA ARG A 250 7.61 -9.83 13.15
C ARG A 250 8.04 -8.37 13.22
N SER A 251 8.61 -7.95 14.34
CA SER A 251 9.17 -6.61 14.49
C SER A 251 10.40 -6.41 13.59
N TYR A 252 10.66 -5.16 13.23
CA TYR A 252 11.93 -4.80 12.60
C TYR A 252 13.08 -5.10 13.56
N LYS A 253 14.21 -5.55 13.01
CA LYS A 253 15.44 -5.74 13.77
C LYS A 253 16.28 -4.47 13.71
N PRO A 254 17.04 -4.14 14.77
CA PRO A 254 18.07 -3.11 14.69
C PRO A 254 19.16 -3.54 13.69
N PHE A 255 19.83 -2.54 13.12
CA PHE A 255 21.19 -2.72 12.61
C PHE A 255 22.16 -2.90 13.78
N GLU A 256 22.97 -3.93 13.69
CA GLU A 256 24.09 -4.21 14.59
C GLU A 256 25.32 -3.40 14.13
N ASP A 257 26.33 -3.31 14.99
CA ASP A 257 27.55 -2.55 14.73
C ASP A 257 28.24 -2.94 13.42
N ASP A 258 28.29 -4.23 13.10
CA ASP A 258 28.88 -4.69 11.85
C ASP A 258 28.00 -4.36 10.64
N ASP A 259 26.67 -4.33 10.78
CA ASP A 259 25.82 -3.78 9.71
C ASP A 259 26.14 -2.30 9.50
N LEU A 260 26.27 -1.52 10.58
CA LEU A 260 26.52 -0.07 10.49
C LEU A 260 27.87 0.24 9.85
N LYS A 261 28.93 -0.49 10.21
CA LYS A 261 30.25 -0.38 9.57
C LYS A 261 30.17 -0.64 8.06
N ILE A 262 29.41 -1.66 7.64
CA ILE A 262 29.26 -2.02 6.23
C ILE A 262 28.36 -1.02 5.49
N ILE A 263 27.26 -0.59 6.11
CA ILE A 263 26.31 0.37 5.55
C ILE A 263 26.99 1.71 5.29
N PHE A 264 27.72 2.22 6.27
CA PHE A 264 28.36 3.53 6.23
C PHE A 264 29.85 3.47 5.82
N GLU A 265 30.28 2.38 5.19
CA GLU A 265 31.59 2.34 4.52
C GLU A 265 31.62 3.41 3.42
N GLU A 266 32.50 4.39 3.57
CA GLU A 266 32.44 5.68 2.89
C GLU A 266 32.40 5.55 1.35
N LEU A 267 33.27 4.71 0.79
CA LEU A 267 33.39 4.58 -0.66
C LEU A 267 32.13 3.96 -1.26
N LYS A 268 31.63 2.85 -0.70
CA LYS A 268 30.40 2.19 -1.16
C LYS A 268 29.17 3.06 -0.93
N TYR A 269 29.10 3.74 0.21
CA TYR A 269 27.97 4.58 0.61
C TYR A 269 27.81 5.76 -0.33
N ARG A 270 28.86 6.58 -0.50
CA ARG A 270 28.86 7.73 -1.43
C ARG A 270 28.66 7.30 -2.88
N ALA A 271 29.23 6.15 -3.29
CA ALA A 271 29.07 5.66 -4.67
C ALA A 271 27.65 5.19 -5.00
N PHE A 272 26.89 4.64 -4.05
CA PHE A 272 25.54 4.14 -4.32
C PHE A 272 24.44 5.19 -4.06
N LEU A 273 24.58 5.94 -2.97
CA LEU A 273 23.65 6.98 -2.50
C LEU A 273 24.18 8.37 -2.89
N LYS A 274 24.49 8.55 -4.18
CA LYS A 274 25.21 9.71 -4.71
C LYS A 274 24.53 11.06 -4.50
N LYS A 275 23.19 11.10 -4.45
CA LYS A 275 22.48 12.37 -4.23
C LYS A 275 22.53 12.72 -2.74
N PRO A 276 22.76 13.99 -2.38
CA PRO A 276 22.86 14.41 -0.99
C PRO A 276 21.70 13.93 -0.10
N ASP A 277 20.48 13.90 -0.63
CA ASP A 277 19.28 13.47 0.10
C ASP A 277 19.34 12.00 0.49
N TYR A 278 19.77 11.15 -0.45
CA TYR A 278 19.94 9.72 -0.20
C TYR A 278 21.12 9.44 0.75
N HIS A 279 22.09 10.37 0.82
CA HIS A 279 23.25 10.28 1.69
C HIS A 279 22.96 10.76 3.13
N TRP A 280 22.30 11.91 3.30
CA TRP A 280 22.06 12.49 4.62
C TRP A 280 20.90 11.83 5.35
N LEU A 281 19.83 11.42 4.66
CA LEU A 281 18.63 10.93 5.33
C LEU A 281 18.86 9.65 6.16
N PRO A 282 19.62 8.63 5.71
CA PRO A 282 20.00 7.49 6.57
C PRO A 282 20.84 7.90 7.79
N PHE A 283 21.79 8.82 7.61
CA PHE A 283 22.64 9.34 8.70
C PHE A 283 21.80 10.06 9.76
N LEU A 284 20.93 11.00 9.35
CA LEU A 284 20.02 11.67 10.27
C LEU A 284 19.07 10.69 10.96
N SER A 285 18.58 9.67 10.24
CA SER A 285 17.67 8.66 10.82
C SER A 285 18.33 7.86 11.94
N LEU A 286 19.63 7.56 11.81
CA LEU A 286 20.41 6.82 12.81
C LEU A 286 20.58 7.63 14.12
N TYR A 287 20.76 8.94 14.02
CA TYR A 287 21.05 9.81 15.17
C TYR A 287 19.84 10.56 15.74
N THR A 288 18.71 10.58 15.05
CA THR A 288 17.48 11.26 15.53
C THR A 288 16.37 10.28 15.91
N GLY A 289 16.43 9.05 15.38
CA GLY A 289 15.36 8.09 15.49
C GLY A 289 14.05 8.53 14.82
N ALA A 290 14.02 9.65 14.09
CA ALA A 290 12.81 10.16 13.45
C ALA A 290 12.24 9.17 12.41
N ARG A 291 10.93 9.25 12.14
CA ARG A 291 10.32 8.42 11.09
C ARG A 291 10.84 8.90 9.73
N VAL A 292 11.02 7.95 8.81
CA VAL A 292 11.53 8.25 7.47
C VAL A 292 10.69 9.29 6.73
N GLU A 293 9.37 9.27 6.90
CA GLU A 293 8.47 10.26 6.28
C GLU A 293 8.68 11.65 6.87
N GLU A 294 8.80 11.76 8.19
CA GLU A 294 9.01 13.04 8.90
C GLU A 294 10.32 13.72 8.44
N LEU A 295 11.39 12.94 8.26
CA LEU A 295 12.65 13.47 7.71
C LEU A 295 12.56 13.76 6.21
N ALA A 296 11.93 12.87 5.44
CA ALA A 296 11.85 13.00 3.98
C ALA A 296 11.02 14.21 3.54
N SER A 297 9.99 14.58 4.30
CA SER A 297 9.13 15.74 4.05
C SER A 297 9.58 17.00 4.80
N LEU A 298 10.72 16.97 5.51
CA LEU A 298 11.13 18.08 6.37
C LEU A 298 11.40 19.34 5.55
N ARG A 299 10.83 20.46 5.97
CA ARG A 299 11.07 21.78 5.37
C ARG A 299 12.26 22.50 6.00
N LEU A 300 12.87 23.41 5.27
CA LEU A 300 14.02 24.17 5.76
C LEU A 300 13.66 25.10 6.93
N ASP A 301 12.44 25.65 6.95
CA ASP A 301 11.92 26.50 8.02
C ASP A 301 11.53 25.71 9.28
N GLN A 302 11.57 24.38 9.23
CA GLN A 302 11.42 23.49 10.39
C GLN A 302 12.77 23.16 11.07
N ILE A 303 13.88 23.72 10.56
CA ILE A 303 15.19 23.66 11.22
C ILE A 303 15.35 24.96 12.02
N THR A 304 14.96 24.92 13.29
CA THR A 304 14.83 26.12 14.13
C THR A 304 15.66 25.99 15.41
N LYS A 305 15.81 27.11 16.13
CA LYS A 305 16.52 27.14 17.41
C LYS A 305 15.53 27.34 18.55
N VAL A 306 15.57 26.46 19.55
CA VAL A 306 14.73 26.52 20.76
C VAL A 306 15.65 26.44 21.96
N ASP A 307 15.59 27.44 22.84
CA ASP A 307 16.43 27.55 24.04
C ASP A 307 17.93 27.36 23.78
N GLY A 308 18.42 27.93 22.68
CA GLY A 308 19.81 27.80 22.29
C GLY A 308 20.16 26.53 21.49
N VAL A 309 19.24 25.56 21.39
CA VAL A 309 19.45 24.25 20.76
C VAL A 309 18.83 24.22 19.36
N LEU A 310 19.59 23.79 18.36
CA LEU A 310 19.06 23.57 17.01
C LEU A 310 18.21 22.29 17.01
N VAL A 311 17.01 22.35 16.42
CA VAL A 311 16.04 21.24 16.41
C VAL A 311 15.45 21.01 15.01
N PHE A 312 14.97 19.79 14.78
CA PHE A 312 13.95 19.52 13.77
C PHE A 312 12.57 19.65 14.43
N ASP A 313 11.79 20.64 13.99
CA ASP A 313 10.42 20.86 14.43
C ASP A 313 9.45 20.01 13.61
N ILE A 314 9.16 18.81 14.12
CA ILE A 314 8.25 17.87 13.47
C ILE A 314 6.83 18.33 13.76
N GLN A 315 6.23 18.96 12.76
CA GLN A 315 4.85 19.40 12.76
C GLN A 315 4.00 18.38 11.99
N HIS A 316 2.71 18.30 12.32
CA HIS A 316 1.73 17.55 11.54
C HIS A 316 0.57 18.49 11.20
N ASP A 317 0.06 18.40 9.97
CA ASP A 317 -1.22 18.99 9.63
C ASP A 317 -2.28 18.48 10.60
N ALA A 318 -3.14 19.37 11.09
CA ALA A 318 -4.00 19.26 12.27
C ALA A 318 -4.90 18.01 12.38
N ALA A 319 -4.95 17.14 11.37
CA ALA A 319 -5.81 15.96 11.26
C ALA A 319 -5.21 14.64 11.82
N LYS A 320 -4.01 14.62 12.42
CA LYS A 320 -3.46 13.39 13.03
C LYS A 320 -2.73 13.62 14.35
N ASN A 321 -3.13 12.83 15.37
CA ASN A 321 -2.51 12.58 16.68
C ASN A 321 -1.53 13.65 17.17
N SER A 322 -1.98 14.50 18.11
CA SER A 322 -1.18 15.50 18.85
C SER A 322 0.18 14.95 19.31
N ASN A 323 0.23 13.69 19.73
CA ASN A 323 1.44 12.97 20.14
C ASN A 323 2.55 12.85 19.07
N SER A 324 2.26 13.22 17.82
CA SER A 324 3.22 13.18 16.70
C SER A 324 3.99 14.48 16.53
N VAL A 325 3.46 15.60 17.04
CA VAL A 325 4.10 16.92 17.01
C VAL A 325 5.17 16.97 18.10
N ARG A 326 6.42 17.24 17.71
CA ARG A 326 7.55 17.27 18.64
C ARG A 326 8.76 17.98 18.06
N LYS A 327 9.66 18.42 18.93
CA LYS A 327 10.95 18.97 18.57
C LYS A 327 12.05 17.95 18.85
N ILE A 328 12.90 17.68 17.86
CA ILE A 328 14.01 16.74 17.98
C ILE A 328 15.32 17.53 17.97
N PRO A 329 16.08 17.58 19.07
CA PRO A 329 17.40 18.21 19.10
C PRO A 329 18.35 17.61 18.06
N LEU A 330 19.17 18.45 17.45
CA LEU A 330 20.28 18.00 16.63
C LEU A 330 21.46 17.64 17.54
N PRO A 331 21.87 16.36 17.60
CA PRO A 331 23.01 15.95 18.41
C PRO A 331 24.32 16.47 17.81
N ASP A 332 25.34 16.59 18.65
CA ASP A 332 26.66 17.13 18.33
C ASP A 332 27.31 16.45 17.13
N VAL A 333 27.12 15.15 16.98
CA VAL A 333 27.65 14.38 15.85
C VAL A 333 27.09 14.86 14.50
N ILE A 334 25.84 15.34 14.47
CA ILE A 334 25.26 15.96 13.27
C ILE A 334 25.86 17.36 13.07
N LEU A 335 25.98 18.14 14.15
CA LEU A 335 26.52 19.51 14.11
C LEU A 335 28.01 19.56 13.71
N LYS A 336 28.79 18.52 14.08
CA LYS A 336 30.21 18.36 13.74
C LYS A 336 30.44 17.75 12.36
N SER A 337 29.37 17.32 11.68
CA SER A 337 29.43 16.84 10.30
C SER A 337 29.18 17.98 9.32
N LYS A 338 29.32 17.71 8.02
CA LYS A 338 28.99 18.67 6.94
C LYS A 338 27.51 18.85 6.67
N PHE A 339 26.64 18.41 7.56
CA PHE A 339 25.20 18.53 7.37
C PHE A 339 24.73 19.99 7.29
N LEU A 340 25.26 20.89 8.12
CA LEU A 340 24.86 22.30 8.08
C LEU A 340 25.35 22.99 6.79
N ASP A 341 26.54 22.65 6.29
CA ASP A 341 27.02 23.12 4.98
C ASP A 341 26.06 22.69 3.86
N TYR A 342 25.52 21.46 3.93
CA TYR A 342 24.47 21.00 3.02
C TYR A 342 23.16 21.79 3.15
N VAL A 343 22.71 22.08 4.37
CA VAL A 343 21.51 22.90 4.61
C VAL A 343 21.64 24.26 3.94
N GLU A 344 22.79 24.93 4.10
CA GLU A 344 23.05 26.23 3.48
C GLU A 344 23.10 26.15 1.95
N GLN A 345 23.70 25.09 1.40
CA GLN A 345 23.66 24.83 -0.05
C GLN A 345 22.23 24.68 -0.58
N VAL A 346 21.36 23.94 0.14
CA VAL A 346 19.96 23.77 -0.26
C VAL A 346 19.20 25.10 -0.16
N LYS A 347 19.39 25.89 0.90
CA LYS A 347 18.80 27.24 1.02
C LYS A 347 19.18 28.13 -0.16
N ALA A 348 20.44 28.10 -0.60
CA ALA A 348 20.91 28.87 -1.75
C ALA A 348 20.18 28.51 -3.06
N THR A 349 19.64 27.29 -3.17
CA THR A 349 18.82 26.88 -4.34
C THR A 349 17.36 27.36 -4.30
N LYS A 350 16.95 28.09 -3.25
CA LYS A 350 15.55 28.50 -2.99
C LYS A 350 14.57 27.33 -2.89
N ALA A 351 15.06 26.13 -2.59
CA ALA A 351 14.20 24.99 -2.27
C ALA A 351 13.44 25.24 -0.96
N THR A 352 12.24 24.68 -0.82
CA THR A 352 11.45 24.75 0.43
C THR A 352 11.71 23.56 1.34
N HIS A 353 12.00 22.40 0.76
CA HIS A 353 12.25 21.15 1.48
C HIS A 353 13.75 20.93 1.68
N LEU A 354 14.13 20.35 2.82
CA LEU A 354 15.51 19.95 3.11
C LEU A 354 16.04 18.96 2.07
N PHE A 355 15.16 18.07 1.59
CA PHE A 355 15.50 17.04 0.60
C PHE A 355 14.78 17.24 -0.74
N PRO A 356 15.23 18.19 -1.58
CA PRO A 356 14.53 18.59 -2.80
C PRO A 356 14.45 17.49 -3.88
N HIS A 357 15.28 16.45 -3.82
CA HIS A 357 15.22 15.32 -4.76
C HIS A 357 14.22 14.24 -4.36
N LEU A 358 13.74 14.27 -3.12
CA LEU A 358 12.63 13.43 -2.68
C LEU A 358 11.33 14.14 -3.09
N LYS A 359 10.61 13.51 -4.01
CA LYS A 359 9.34 14.05 -4.52
C LYS A 359 8.19 13.40 -3.78
N ASP A 360 7.23 14.23 -3.41
CA ASP A 360 5.96 13.74 -2.90
C ASP A 360 5.25 12.91 -3.97
N GLY A 361 4.47 11.94 -3.50
CA GLY A 361 3.57 11.17 -4.33
C GLY A 361 2.45 10.61 -3.48
N LYS A 362 1.59 9.78 -4.07
CA LYS A 362 0.40 9.23 -3.37
C LYS A 362 0.70 8.51 -2.04
N ASN A 363 1.96 8.08 -1.83
CA ASN A 363 2.41 7.36 -0.65
C ASN A 363 3.37 8.17 0.24
N GLY A 364 3.53 9.47 0.00
CA GLY A 364 4.48 10.34 0.68
C GLY A 364 5.89 10.37 0.07
N PHE A 365 6.77 11.17 0.67
CA PHE A 365 8.14 11.45 0.22
C PHE A 365 9.09 10.26 0.44
N SER A 366 8.84 9.43 1.46
CA SER A 366 9.78 8.39 1.89
C SER A 366 9.86 7.16 0.98
N LYS A 367 8.91 6.96 0.07
CA LYS A 367 8.81 5.73 -0.74
C LYS A 367 10.07 5.47 -1.56
N ASN A 368 10.58 6.50 -2.23
CA ASN A 368 11.75 6.37 -3.10
C ASN A 368 13.03 6.12 -2.29
N MET A 369 13.21 6.82 -1.17
CA MET A 369 14.28 6.58 -0.21
C MET A 369 14.27 5.14 0.31
N SER A 370 13.13 4.68 0.83
CA SER A 370 13.01 3.34 1.41
C SER A 370 13.33 2.24 0.39
N ARG A 371 12.81 2.39 -0.85
CA ARG A 371 13.12 1.45 -1.94
C ARG A 371 14.60 1.48 -2.30
N ARG A 372 15.17 2.67 -2.50
CA ARG A 372 16.57 2.84 -2.90
C ARG A 372 17.53 2.30 -1.83
N PHE A 373 17.21 2.52 -0.57
CA PHE A 373 17.98 1.97 0.55
C PHE A 373 17.85 0.45 0.65
N GLY A 374 16.66 -0.11 0.41
CA GLY A 374 16.48 -1.57 0.31
C GLY A 374 17.36 -2.18 -0.79
N GLU A 375 17.47 -1.54 -1.95
CA GLU A 375 18.40 -1.95 -3.01
C GLU A 375 19.87 -1.87 -2.57
N TYR A 376 20.22 -0.87 -1.74
CA TYR A 376 21.56 -0.72 -1.19
C TYR A 376 21.90 -1.87 -0.21
N LEU A 377 21.00 -2.14 0.73
CA LEU A 377 21.16 -3.26 1.67
C LEU A 377 21.23 -4.61 0.94
N ASP A 378 20.46 -4.81 -0.14
CA ASP A 378 20.56 -6.01 -0.98
C ASP A 378 21.95 -6.13 -1.62
N LYS A 379 22.52 -5.01 -2.07
CA LYS A 379 23.88 -4.95 -2.67
C LYS A 379 24.97 -5.24 -1.63
N LEU A 380 24.75 -4.85 -0.37
CA LEU A 380 25.65 -5.11 0.75
C LEU A 380 25.49 -6.52 1.33
N GLU A 381 24.61 -7.35 0.77
CA GLU A 381 24.29 -8.70 1.26
C GLU A 381 23.74 -8.75 2.69
N ILE A 382 23.10 -7.67 3.16
CA ILE A 382 22.34 -7.67 4.42
C ILE A 382 20.97 -8.31 4.15
N LYS A 383 20.89 -9.64 4.36
CA LYS A 383 19.81 -10.53 3.91
C LYS A 383 18.61 -10.67 4.86
N ASP A 384 18.71 -10.28 6.14
CA ASP A 384 17.56 -10.35 7.07
C ASP A 384 16.46 -9.39 6.59
N ASP A 385 15.29 -9.94 6.24
CA ASP A 385 14.15 -9.22 5.68
C ASP A 385 13.50 -8.24 6.67
N ARG A 386 13.84 -8.34 7.96
CA ARG A 386 13.44 -7.39 9.02
C ARG A 386 14.40 -6.21 9.17
N LYS A 387 15.54 -6.21 8.46
CA LYS A 387 16.47 -5.08 8.37
C LYS A 387 16.07 -4.21 7.18
N VAL A 388 15.44 -3.08 7.44
CA VAL A 388 14.91 -2.14 6.43
C VAL A 388 15.24 -0.70 6.83
N PHE A 389 14.80 0.30 6.07
CA PHE A 389 15.06 1.70 6.45
C PHE A 389 14.60 2.02 7.89
N HIS A 390 13.42 1.55 8.28
CA HIS A 390 12.89 1.75 9.64
C HIS A 390 13.72 1.07 10.75
N SER A 391 14.65 0.18 10.40
CA SER A 391 15.59 -0.38 11.35
C SER A 391 16.51 0.66 11.96
N PHE A 392 16.77 1.80 11.31
CA PHE A 392 17.52 2.91 11.93
C PHE A 392 16.84 3.42 13.20
N ARG A 393 15.52 3.59 13.16
CA ARG A 393 14.76 3.99 14.34
C ARG A 393 14.78 2.92 15.43
N THR A 394 14.76 1.64 15.04
CA THR A 394 14.86 0.52 15.99
C THR A 394 16.25 0.50 16.63
N THR A 395 17.31 0.72 15.84
CA THR A 395 18.69 0.90 16.32
C THR A 395 18.78 2.06 17.29
N PHE A 396 18.28 3.24 16.93
CA PHE A 396 18.27 4.41 17.82
C PHE A 396 17.58 4.12 19.16
N ILE A 397 16.36 3.57 19.15
CA ILE A 397 15.60 3.24 20.35
C ILE A 397 16.36 2.23 21.23
N ASN A 398 16.92 1.18 20.61
CA ASN A 398 17.69 0.17 21.33
C ASN A 398 18.97 0.76 21.94
N SER A 399 19.73 1.57 21.19
CA SER A 399 20.95 2.21 21.69
C SER A 399 20.65 3.16 22.85
N MET A 400 19.60 3.98 22.75
CA MET A 400 19.18 4.85 23.85
C MET A 400 18.74 4.06 25.09
N THR A 401 18.07 2.92 24.90
CA THR A 401 17.69 2.03 26.00
C THR A 401 18.92 1.40 26.65
N ASN A 402 19.89 0.95 25.87
CA ASN A 402 21.16 0.37 26.36
C ASN A 402 22.03 1.40 27.10
N LEU A 403 21.87 2.69 26.77
CA LEU A 403 22.47 3.82 27.50
C LEU A 403 21.71 4.19 28.79
N ASN A 404 20.70 3.41 29.18
CA ASN A 404 19.83 3.66 30.33
C ASN A 404 19.18 5.06 30.29
N VAL A 405 18.86 5.58 29.10
CA VAL A 405 18.11 6.83 28.98
C VAL A 405 16.69 6.61 29.51
N HIS A 406 16.23 7.52 30.37
CA HIS A 406 14.91 7.43 30.97
C HIS A 406 13.81 7.32 29.88
N PRO A 407 12.87 6.36 29.98
CA PRO A 407 11.86 6.12 28.95
C PRO A 407 11.08 7.37 28.53
N ALA A 408 10.73 8.25 29.48
CA ALA A 408 10.04 9.51 29.18
C ALA A 408 10.83 10.43 28.23
N ILE A 409 12.15 10.52 28.40
CA ILE A 409 13.03 11.31 27.51
C ILE A 409 13.05 10.67 26.12
N LEU A 410 13.20 9.35 26.05
CA LEU A 410 13.18 8.63 24.79
C LEU A 410 11.84 8.81 24.06
N MET A 411 10.71 8.66 24.76
CA MET A 411 9.38 8.83 24.16
C MET A 411 9.13 10.27 23.70
N ALA A 412 9.66 11.28 24.39
CA ALA A 412 9.62 12.66 23.93
C ALA A 412 10.39 12.86 22.61
N ILE A 413 11.56 12.24 22.47
CA ILE A 413 12.36 12.32 21.24
C ILE A 413 11.68 11.59 20.08
N VAL A 414 11.16 10.38 20.32
CA VAL A 414 10.64 9.53 19.24
C VAL A 414 9.15 9.75 18.97
N GLY A 415 8.38 10.33 19.89
CA GLY A 415 6.93 10.54 19.76
C GLY A 415 6.11 9.25 19.87
N HIS A 416 6.45 8.37 20.82
CA HIS A 416 5.80 7.06 21.07
C HIS A 416 5.18 6.98 22.49
N TYR A 417 4.17 7.78 22.79
CA TYR A 417 3.59 7.83 24.15
C TYR A 417 2.71 6.61 24.50
N GLU A 418 2.18 5.88 23.52
CA GLU A 418 1.43 4.63 23.75
C GLU A 418 2.35 3.40 23.61
N GLN A 419 2.86 2.86 24.71
CA GLN A 419 3.38 1.49 24.72
C GLN A 419 2.39 0.56 25.40
N GLY A 420 2.22 -0.66 24.86
CA GLY A 420 1.25 -1.62 25.39
C GLY A 420 1.51 -2.12 26.82
N LYS A 421 2.56 -1.66 27.50
CA LYS A 421 2.87 -1.95 28.90
C LYS A 421 3.04 -0.70 29.78
N VAL A 422 3.30 0.47 29.19
CA VAL A 422 3.46 1.74 29.90
C VAL A 422 2.82 2.82 29.04
N ASP A 423 1.75 3.43 29.54
CA ASP A 423 1.03 4.49 28.85
C ASP A 423 1.46 5.86 29.35
N PHE A 424 2.41 6.45 28.64
CA PHE A 424 2.87 7.82 28.88
C PHE A 424 1.90 8.87 28.30
N SER A 425 0.83 8.45 27.61
CA SER A 425 -0.25 9.33 27.16
C SER A 425 -1.42 9.40 28.15
N SER A 426 -1.36 8.65 29.26
CA SER A 426 -2.37 8.76 30.31
C SER A 426 -2.44 10.19 30.87
N PRO A 427 -3.65 10.71 31.18
CA PRO A 427 -3.81 12.04 31.77
C PRO A 427 -2.94 12.25 33.01
N HIS A 428 -2.72 11.20 33.80
CA HIS A 428 -1.85 11.22 34.96
C HIS A 428 -0.37 11.46 34.59
N PHE A 429 0.13 10.93 33.48
CA PHE A 429 1.50 11.20 33.07
C PHE A 429 1.64 12.60 32.45
N THR A 430 0.69 12.98 31.59
CA THR A 430 0.70 14.28 30.88
C THR A 430 0.47 15.47 31.81
N ASN A 431 -0.32 15.32 32.88
CA ASN A 431 -0.62 16.43 33.81
C ASN A 431 0.51 16.69 34.81
N TYR A 432 1.28 15.66 35.19
CA TYR A 432 2.33 15.76 36.21
C TYR A 432 3.75 15.86 35.65
N GLN A 433 4.00 15.35 34.44
CA GLN A 433 5.29 15.56 33.76
C GLN A 433 5.16 16.67 32.71
N GLN A 434 5.73 17.83 33.03
CA GLN A 434 5.95 18.91 32.07
C GLN A 434 6.91 18.47 30.95
N ASP A 435 6.82 19.17 29.81
CA ASP A 435 7.73 18.99 28.69
C ASP A 435 9.19 19.06 29.15
N LYS A 436 10.01 18.12 28.67
CA LYS A 436 11.43 18.10 29.04
C LYS A 436 12.17 19.23 28.31
N PRO A 437 13.02 20.00 29.00
CA PRO A 437 13.87 21.01 28.36
C PRO A 437 14.67 20.43 27.19
N MET A 438 14.79 21.19 26.09
CA MET A 438 15.51 20.74 24.88
C MET A 438 16.96 20.34 25.17
N LYS A 439 17.61 21.02 26.12
CA LYS A 439 18.97 20.69 26.55
C LYS A 439 19.07 19.27 27.12
N ILE A 440 18.09 18.83 27.92
CA ILE A 440 18.08 17.46 28.49
C ILE A 440 17.90 16.42 27.38
N LEU A 441 17.00 16.69 26.42
CA LEU A 441 16.82 15.79 25.28
C LEU A 441 18.10 15.70 24.44
N LYS A 442 18.77 16.83 24.20
CA LYS A 442 20.03 16.90 23.46
C LYS A 442 21.15 16.14 24.17
N GLU A 443 21.35 16.37 25.46
CA GLU A 443 22.35 15.68 26.28
C GLU A 443 22.16 14.15 26.25
N ALA A 444 20.91 13.67 26.21
CA ALA A 444 20.64 12.25 26.06
C ALA A 444 21.04 11.72 24.67
N MET A 445 20.76 12.48 23.61
CA MET A 445 21.12 12.11 22.23
C MET A 445 22.63 12.18 21.97
N ASP A 446 23.34 13.13 22.59
CA ASP A 446 24.79 13.30 22.46
C ASP A 446 25.60 12.12 23.02
N LYS A 447 24.98 11.30 23.89
CA LYS A 447 25.60 10.04 24.39
C LYS A 447 25.70 8.95 23.32
N LEU A 448 24.96 9.09 22.21
CA LEU A 448 24.96 8.08 21.15
C LEU A 448 26.29 8.05 20.42
N THR A 449 26.90 6.87 20.40
CA THR A 449 28.08 6.57 19.61
C THR A 449 27.77 5.34 18.75
N TYR A 450 28.24 5.36 17.51
CA TYR A 450 28.14 4.26 16.57
C TYR A 450 29.49 4.06 15.88
N PRO A 451 29.83 2.85 15.42
CA PRO A 451 31.12 2.55 14.79
C PRO A 451 31.17 3.01 13.33
N ILE A 452 30.89 4.29 13.08
CA ILE A 452 30.89 4.88 11.74
C ILE A 452 31.75 6.15 11.71
N LYS A 453 32.34 6.47 10.55
CA LYS A 453 33.06 7.73 10.36
C LYS A 453 32.06 8.87 10.21
N ILE A 454 32.35 10.00 10.85
CA ILE A 454 31.59 11.24 10.66
C ILE A 454 31.91 11.79 9.26
N PHE A 455 30.87 12.24 8.55
CA PHE A 455 31.03 12.83 7.23
C PHE A 455 31.59 14.24 7.35
N HIS A 456 32.87 14.39 6.98
CA HIS A 456 33.60 15.64 6.86
C HIS A 456 33.68 16.16 5.42
#